data_AF-A0A7K9SQE9-F1
#
_entry.id   AF-A0A7K9SQE9-F1
#
_cell.length_a   1.000
_cell.length_b   1.000
_cell.length_c   1.000
_cell.angle_alpha   90.00
_cell.angle_beta   90.00
_cell.angle_gamma   90.00
#
_symmetry.space_group_name_H-M   'P 1'
#
loop_
_entity.id
_entity.type
_entity.pdbx_description
1 polymer ?
#
loop_
_entity_poly.entity_id
_entity_poly.type
_entity_poly.pdbx_seq_one_letter_code
_entity_poly.pdbx_strand_id
1 'polypeptide(L)'
;EGEEWQSLRRLLGPLLLRPRAAEGYAGPVASVVSDLLGRLQRQRDCHHQNLVPDVATEFYRFGLEGISSVLFASRLGCLEQEVPQDTETFIRSINTMFVMTLLTM
;
A
#
# COMPACT_ATOMS: atom_id res chain seq x y z
N GLU A 1 -4.19 -24.41 16.10
CA GLU A 1 -4.29 -23.44 14.99
C GLU A 1 -5.64 -22.71 14.92
N GLY A 2 -6.80 -23.35 15.19
CA GLY A 2 -8.11 -22.68 15.08
C GLY A 2 -8.44 -21.62 16.14
N GLU A 3 -8.20 -21.89 17.44
CA GLU A 3 -8.62 -20.97 18.51
C GLU A 3 -7.84 -19.66 18.53
N GLU A 4 -6.53 -19.70 18.32
CA GLU A 4 -5.68 -18.50 18.25
C GLU A 4 -6.08 -17.59 17.09
N TRP A 5 -6.26 -18.16 15.90
CA TRP A 5 -6.78 -17.42 14.75
C TRP A 5 -8.15 -16.81 15.03
N GLN A 6 -9.05 -17.58 15.64
CA GLN A 6 -10.40 -17.12 15.96
C GLN A 6 -10.38 -15.98 16.99
N SER A 7 -9.47 -16.04 17.97
CA SER A 7 -9.24 -14.98 18.96
C SER A 7 -8.75 -13.70 18.29
N LEU A 8 -7.70 -13.79 17.47
CA LEU A 8 -7.15 -12.65 16.74
C LEU A 8 -8.20 -12.03 15.80
N ARG A 9 -8.95 -12.86 15.07
CA ARG A 9 -10.00 -12.39 14.15
C ARG A 9 -11.15 -11.70 14.88
N ARG A 10 -11.54 -12.19 16.07
CA ARG A 10 -12.55 -11.53 16.91
C ARG A 10 -12.09 -10.15 17.38
N LEU A 11 -10.79 -9.98 17.66
CA LEU A 11 -10.21 -8.71 18.08
C LEU A 11 -10.09 -7.71 16.92
N LEU A 12 -9.54 -8.14 15.78
CA LEU A 12 -9.28 -7.26 14.63
C LEU A 12 -10.51 -6.98 13.77
N GLY A 13 -11.44 -7.94 13.65
CA GLY A 13 -12.60 -7.83 12.78
C GLY A 13 -13.45 -6.57 13.03
N PRO A 14 -13.80 -6.23 14.29
CA PRO A 14 -14.50 -4.99 14.61
C PRO A 14 -13.80 -3.71 14.15
N LEU A 15 -12.45 -3.71 14.17
CA LEU A 15 -11.65 -2.55 13.79
C LEU A 15 -11.58 -2.43 12.28
N LEU A 16 -11.35 -3.54 11.56
CA LEU A 16 -11.06 -3.50 10.13
C LEU A 16 -12.29 -3.68 9.22
N LEU A 17 -13.32 -4.41 9.68
CA LEU A 17 -14.40 -4.91 8.81
C LEU A 17 -15.78 -4.32 9.11
N ARG A 18 -15.96 -3.64 10.25
CA ARG A 18 -17.26 -2.99 10.55
C ARG A 18 -17.44 -1.79 9.62
N PRO A 19 -18.60 -1.63 8.95
CA PRO A 19 -18.83 -0.50 8.03
C PRO A 19 -18.52 0.86 8.65
N ARG A 20 -18.97 1.12 9.89
CA ARG A 20 -18.68 2.37 10.61
C ARG A 20 -17.19 2.62 10.86
N ALA A 21 -16.40 1.56 11.05
CA ALA A 21 -14.96 1.71 11.20
C ALA A 21 -14.30 1.97 9.84
N ALA A 22 -14.72 1.24 8.80
CA ALA A 22 -14.26 1.41 7.43
C ALA A 22 -14.55 2.81 6.85
N GLU A 23 -15.69 3.42 7.22
CA GLU A 23 -16.02 4.81 6.87
C GLU A 23 -14.94 5.80 7.30
N GLY A 24 -14.32 5.58 8.47
CA GLY A 24 -13.23 6.42 8.97
C GLY A 24 -11.96 6.37 8.11
N TYR A 25 -11.80 5.33 7.29
CA TYR A 25 -10.62 5.14 6.42
C TYR A 25 -10.77 5.83 5.07
N ALA A 26 -11.98 6.26 4.70
CA ALA A 26 -12.23 6.89 3.40
C ALA A 26 -11.39 8.16 3.20
N GLY A 27 -11.27 9.00 4.23
CA GLY A 27 -10.45 10.23 4.19
C GLY A 27 -8.96 9.94 3.96
N PRO A 28 -8.29 9.15 4.83
CA PRO A 28 -6.90 8.75 4.64
C PRO A 28 -6.63 8.11 3.27
N VAL A 29 -7.47 7.17 2.85
CA VAL A 29 -7.31 6.50 1.54
C VAL A 29 -7.48 7.49 0.39
N ALA A 30 -8.46 8.39 0.45
CA ALA A 30 -8.65 9.40 -0.59
C ALA A 30 -7.45 10.36 -0.72
N SER A 31 -6.80 10.70 0.39
CA SER A 31 -5.55 11.47 0.38
C SER A 31 -4.43 10.72 -0.35
N VAL A 32 -4.23 9.43 -0.04
CA VAL A 32 -3.21 8.60 -0.69
C VAL A 32 -3.52 8.41 -2.19
N VAL A 33 -4.78 8.25 -2.58
CA VAL A 33 -5.20 8.20 -3.99
C VAL A 33 -4.88 9.50 -4.72
N SER A 34 -5.11 10.65 -4.08
CA SER A 34 -4.78 11.95 -4.66
C SER A 34 -3.27 12.08 -4.94
N ASP A 35 -2.44 11.61 -4.02
CA ASP A 35 -0.98 11.62 -4.17
C ASP A 35 -0.52 10.67 -5.29
N LEU A 36 -1.14 9.49 -5.41
CA LEU A 36 -0.89 8.55 -6.50
C LEU A 36 -1.22 9.20 -7.85
N LEU A 37 -2.38 9.83 -7.98
CA LEU A 37 -2.78 10.50 -9.22
C LEU A 37 -1.78 11.61 -9.60
N GLY A 38 -1.37 12.43 -8.63
CA GLY A 38 -0.36 13.48 -8.87
C GLY A 38 1.01 12.92 -9.26
N ARG A 39 1.40 11.75 -8.74
CA ARG A 39 2.63 11.07 -9.15
C ARG A 39 2.54 10.49 -10.57
N LEU A 40 1.45 9.80 -10.88
CA LEU A 40 1.22 9.19 -12.20
C LEU A 40 1.15 10.27 -13.29
N GLN A 41 0.47 11.39 -13.03
CA GLN A 41 0.43 12.54 -13.94
C GLN A 41 1.83 13.08 -14.21
N ARG A 42 2.64 13.32 -13.17
CA ARG A 42 4.03 13.78 -13.33
C ARG A 42 4.88 12.81 -14.14
N GLN A 43 4.82 11.51 -13.83
CA GLN A 43 5.58 10.49 -14.58
C GLN A 43 5.17 10.46 -16.06
N ARG A 44 3.86 10.50 -16.32
CA ARG A 44 3.32 10.56 -17.67
C ARG A 44 3.85 11.79 -18.40
N ASP A 45 3.72 12.97 -17.80
CA ASP A 45 4.06 14.25 -18.45
C ASP A 45 5.58 14.42 -18.64
N CYS A 46 6.41 13.79 -17.80
CA CYS A 46 7.86 13.74 -17.98
C CYS A 46 8.33 12.68 -19.00
N HIS A 47 7.48 11.71 -19.35
CA HIS A 47 7.84 10.65 -20.28
C HIS A 47 7.57 11.09 -21.73
N HIS A 48 8.55 10.90 -22.62
CA HIS A 48 8.49 11.30 -24.04
C HIS A 48 7.27 10.77 -24.81
N GLN A 49 6.71 9.63 -24.40
CA GLN A 49 5.50 9.03 -25.00
C GLN A 49 4.20 9.34 -24.23
N ASN A 50 4.24 10.18 -23.19
CA ASN A 50 3.10 10.41 -22.29
C ASN A 50 2.57 9.12 -21.64
N LEU A 51 3.47 8.31 -21.07
CA LEU A 51 3.16 7.00 -20.49
C LEU A 51 3.73 6.88 -19.08
N VAL A 52 3.06 6.08 -18.24
CA VAL A 52 3.62 5.60 -16.98
C VAL A 52 4.33 4.27 -17.26
N PRO A 53 5.67 4.21 -17.15
CA PRO A 53 6.43 3.06 -17.63
C PRO A 53 6.22 1.80 -16.78
N ASP A 54 6.01 1.95 -15.47
CA ASP A 54 5.83 0.83 -14.55
C ASP A 54 4.71 1.11 -13.55
N VAL A 55 3.49 0.80 -13.97
CA VAL A 55 2.29 0.98 -13.15
C VAL A 55 2.29 0.01 -11.95
N ALA A 56 2.88 -1.19 -12.09
CA ALA A 56 2.88 -2.18 -11.02
C ALA A 56 3.68 -1.71 -9.81
N THR A 57 4.87 -1.13 -10.03
CA THR A 57 5.68 -0.53 -8.96
C THR A 57 4.94 0.59 -8.25
N GLU A 58 4.20 1.43 -8.98
CA GLU A 58 3.40 2.49 -8.37
C GLU A 58 2.24 1.93 -7.53
N PHE A 59 1.63 0.82 -7.95
CA PHE A 59 0.61 0.14 -7.13
C PHE A 59 1.18 -0.54 -5.87
N TYR A 60 2.42 -1.05 -5.90
CA TYR A 60 3.07 -1.56 -4.68
C TYR A 60 3.32 -0.45 -3.67
N ARG A 61 3.80 0.71 -4.13
CA ARG A 61 3.98 1.92 -3.30
C ARG A 61 2.65 2.41 -2.73
N PHE A 62 1.63 2.49 -3.59
CA PHE A 62 0.27 2.85 -3.17
C PHE A 62 -0.28 1.89 -2.12
N GLY A 63 -0.12 0.58 -2.31
CA GLY A 63 -0.61 -0.42 -1.37
C GLY A 63 -0.01 -0.26 0.03
N LEU A 64 1.31 -0.03 0.09
CA LEU A 64 2.01 0.18 1.35
C LEU A 64 1.62 1.51 2.04
N GLU A 65 1.57 2.61 1.28
CA GLU A 65 1.14 3.92 1.80
C GLU A 65 -0.32 3.91 2.25
N GLY A 66 -1.17 3.21 1.51
CA GLY A 66 -2.59 3.07 1.81
C GLY A 66 -2.81 2.34 3.12
N ILE A 67 -2.20 1.16 3.29
CA ILE A 67 -2.38 0.38 4.52
C ILE A 67 -1.71 1.06 5.73
N SER A 68 -0.57 1.73 5.56
CA SER A 68 0.08 2.46 6.65
C SER A 68 -0.73 3.67 7.11
N SER A 69 -1.39 4.37 6.18
CA SER A 69 -2.29 5.49 6.52
C SER A 69 -3.51 5.03 7.34
N VAL A 70 -3.99 3.81 7.12
CA VAL A 70 -5.12 3.22 7.84
C VAL A 70 -4.70 2.65 9.20
N LEU A 71 -3.63 1.85 9.23
CA LEU A 71 -3.21 1.13 10.43
C LEU A 71 -2.45 2.00 11.43
N PHE A 72 -1.64 2.93 10.94
CA PHE A 72 -0.72 3.71 11.76
C PHE A 72 -1.03 5.21 11.76
N ALA A 73 -2.04 5.65 11.00
CA ALA A 73 -2.32 7.07 10.77
C ALA A 73 -1.06 7.85 10.34
N SER A 74 -0.18 7.19 9.57
CA SER A 74 1.14 7.69 9.20
C SER A 74 1.37 7.59 7.69
N ARG A 75 2.19 8.51 7.18
CA ARG A 75 2.62 8.57 5.79
C ARG A 75 4.07 8.09 5.71
N LEU A 76 4.35 7.09 4.88
CA LEU A 76 5.68 6.48 4.76
C LEU A 76 6.52 7.10 3.63
N GLY A 77 5.92 8.03 2.87
CA GLY A 77 6.57 8.70 1.75
C GLY A 77 6.72 7.80 0.51
N CYS A 78 5.94 6.72 0.38
CA CYS A 78 6.08 5.78 -0.73
C CYS A 78 5.77 6.42 -2.09
N LEU A 79 4.99 7.51 -2.09
CA LEU A 79 4.55 8.22 -3.29
C LEU A 79 5.31 9.54 -3.53
N GLU A 80 6.26 9.88 -2.66
CA GLU A 80 7.14 11.04 -2.83
C GLU A 80 8.14 10.85 -3.95
N GLN A 81 8.62 11.95 -4.53
CA GLN A 81 9.52 11.90 -5.70
C GLN A 81 10.78 11.08 -5.41
N GLU A 82 11.34 11.25 -4.21
CA GLU A 82 12.39 10.41 -3.65
C GLU A 82 11.78 9.51 -2.57
N VAL A 83 11.73 8.21 -2.84
CA VAL A 83 11.19 7.23 -1.90
C VAL A 83 12.28 6.86 -0.89
N PRO A 84 11.98 6.83 0.43
CA PRO A 84 12.94 6.39 1.43
C PRO A 84 13.48 4.98 1.15
N GLN A 85 14.79 4.79 1.33
CA GLN A 85 15.47 3.53 1.02
C GLN A 85 14.88 2.33 1.78
N ASP A 86 14.52 2.52 3.05
CA ASP A 86 13.94 1.46 3.88
C ASP A 86 12.56 1.04 3.37
N THR A 87 11.76 2.00 2.91
CA THR A 87 10.45 1.75 2.30
C THR A 87 10.59 0.94 1.00
N GLU A 88 11.53 1.33 0.13
CA GLU A 88 11.80 0.61 -1.12
C GLU A 88 12.34 -0.82 -0.85
N THR A 89 13.18 -0.96 0.18
CA THR A 89 13.67 -2.27 0.63
C THR A 89 12.53 -3.15 1.11
N PHE A 90 11.62 -2.61 1.92
CA PHE A 90 10.47 -3.35 2.43
C PHE A 90 9.55 -3.85 1.32
N ILE A 91 9.23 -2.99 0.33
CA ILE A 91 8.43 -3.37 -0.85
C ILE A 91 9.10 -4.54 -1.60
N ARG A 92 10.41 -4.45 -1.83
CA ARG A 92 11.19 -5.49 -2.50
C ARG A 92 11.22 -6.81 -1.72
N SER A 93 11.34 -6.74 -0.41
CA SER A 93 11.32 -7.92 0.46
C SER A 93 9.98 -8.66 0.39
N ILE A 94 8.85 -7.92 0.37
CA ILE A 94 7.52 -8.52 0.19
C ILE A 94 7.42 -9.23 -1.16
N ASN A 95 7.85 -8.57 -2.24
CA ASN A 95 7.83 -9.18 -3.57
C ASN A 95 8.67 -10.46 -3.63
N THR A 96 9.89 -10.40 -3.07
CA THR A 96 10.79 -11.55 -3.00
C THR A 96 10.18 -12.70 -2.19
N MET A 97 9.55 -12.40 -1.05
CA MET A 97 8.87 -13.41 -0.25
C MET A 97 7.80 -14.15 -1.07
N PHE A 98 6.93 -13.43 -1.78
CA PHE A 98 5.88 -14.06 -2.60
C PHE A 98 6.45 -14.88 -3.76
N VAL A 99 7.47 -14.38 -4.46
CA VAL A 99 8.13 -15.12 -5.54
C VAL A 99 8.75 -16.41 -5.01
N MET A 100 9.45 -16.34 -3.88
CA MET A 100 10.08 -17.53 -3.28
C MET A 100 9.04 -18.54 -2.80
N THR A 101 7.95 -18.11 -2.16
CA THR A 101 6.89 -19.02 -1.69
C THR A 101 6.25 -19.79 -2.85
N LEU A 102 5.96 -19.10 -3.96
CA LEU A 102 5.40 -19.73 -5.18
C LEU A 102 6.35 -20.74 -5.84
N LEU A 103 7.67 -20.57 -5.69
CA LEU A 103 8.66 -21.50 -6.23
C LEU A 103 8.87 -22.73 -5.33
N THR A 104 8.54 -22.62 -4.04
CA THR A 104 8.72 -23.69 -3.04
C THR A 104 7.48 -24.54 -2.79
N MET A 105 6.33 -24.16 -3.35
CA MET A 105 5.07 -24.92 -3.33
C MET A 105 4.94 -25.78 -4.59
#